data_AF-A0A1A6FZT4-F1
#
_entry.id   AF-A0A1A6FZT4-F1
#
_cell.length_a   1.000
_cell.length_b   1.000
_cell.length_c   1.000
_cell.angle_alpha   90.00
_cell.angle_beta   90.00
_cell.angle_gamma   90.00
#
_symmetry.space_group_name_H-M   'P 1'
#
loop_
_entity.id
_entity.type
_entity.pdbx_description
1 polymer ?
#
loop_
_entity_poly.entity_id
_entity_poly.type
_entity_poly.pdbx_seq_one_letter_code
_entity_poly.pdbx_strand_id
1 'polypeptide(L)'
;MIENNQTCAAGQNSVPYMTCLIHVLEEWLGVEQLEDYLNFANHLLWVFTPLILLILPYFTIFLLYLTIIFLHIYKRKNVLKEAYSHNLWDGARKTVATLWDGHAAVWHGFSLLLDVFCALHGPREKCVEILKSGHLLAISPGGVREALLSDETYNIIWGNRKGFAQVAIDAK
;
A
#
# COMPACT_ATOMS: atom_id res chain seq x y z
N MET A 1 -12.83 25.83 -49.74
CA MET A 1 -12.23 24.65 -49.07
C MET A 1 -13.08 24.39 -47.85
N ILE A 2 -13.89 23.33 -47.90
CA ILE A 2 -14.85 22.99 -46.83
C ILE A 2 -14.10 22.05 -45.87
N GLU A 3 -13.95 22.48 -44.63
CA GLU A 3 -13.39 21.70 -43.53
C GLU A 3 -14.30 20.49 -43.26
N ASN A 4 -13.80 19.30 -43.55
CA ASN A 4 -14.45 18.06 -43.16
C ASN A 4 -14.19 17.82 -41.66
N ASN A 5 -15.08 18.34 -40.81
CA ASN A 5 -15.34 17.76 -39.50
C ASN A 5 -15.92 16.36 -39.72
N GLN A 6 -15.07 15.33 -39.68
CA GLN A 6 -15.52 13.94 -39.61
C GLN A 6 -16.10 13.69 -38.21
N THR A 7 -17.34 14.10 -38.04
CA THR A 7 -18.18 13.64 -36.93
C THR A 7 -18.45 12.15 -37.11
N CYS A 8 -18.38 11.40 -36.01
CA CYS A 8 -18.77 9.98 -35.91
C CYS A 8 -20.24 9.79 -36.34
N ALA A 9 -20.53 9.74 -37.65
CA ALA A 9 -21.82 9.30 -38.15
C ALA A 9 -21.70 8.81 -39.61
N ALA A 10 -22.10 7.56 -39.78
CA ALA A 10 -22.51 6.88 -41.02
C ALA A 10 -21.40 6.31 -41.94
N GLY A 11 -21.13 5.01 -41.77
CA GLY A 11 -20.40 4.19 -42.74
C GLY A 11 -20.34 2.70 -42.35
N GLN A 12 -21.43 1.96 -42.63
CA GLN A 12 -21.56 0.49 -42.82
C GLN A 12 -20.85 -0.56 -41.94
N ASN A 13 -20.06 -0.21 -40.93
CA ASN A 13 -19.67 -1.09 -39.82
C ASN A 13 -19.90 -0.28 -38.53
N SER A 14 -21.05 -0.47 -37.88
CA SER A 14 -21.43 0.31 -36.70
C SER A 14 -20.54 -0.02 -35.51
N VAL A 15 -19.43 0.71 -35.38
CA VAL A 15 -18.73 0.81 -34.11
C VAL A 15 -19.74 1.37 -33.09
N PRO A 16 -19.95 0.74 -31.92
CA PRO A 16 -20.96 1.19 -30.97
C PRO A 16 -20.76 2.66 -30.60
N TYR A 17 -21.85 3.42 -30.45
CA TYR A 17 -21.81 4.81 -29.98
C TYR A 17 -20.99 4.96 -28.69
N MET A 18 -21.05 3.94 -27.83
CA MET A 18 -20.25 3.81 -26.61
C MET A 18 -18.75 3.84 -26.88
N THR A 19 -18.27 3.20 -27.94
CA THR A 19 -16.84 3.15 -28.30
C THR A 19 -16.34 4.47 -28.87
N CYS A 20 -17.13 5.20 -29.66
CA CYS A 20 -16.75 6.57 -30.10
C CYS A 20 -16.76 7.54 -28.90
N LEU A 21 -17.73 7.43 -27.99
CA LEU A 21 -17.72 8.21 -26.75
C LEU A 21 -16.49 7.93 -25.89
N ILE A 22 -16.09 6.66 -25.74
CA ILE A 22 -14.89 6.26 -25.01
C ILE A 22 -13.65 6.88 -25.64
N HIS A 23 -13.48 6.80 -26.97
CA HIS A 23 -12.32 7.38 -27.63
C HIS A 23 -12.24 8.91 -27.50
N VAL A 24 -13.36 9.62 -27.62
CA VAL A 24 -13.39 11.07 -27.40
C VAL A 24 -13.07 11.43 -25.95
N LEU A 25 -13.57 10.65 -24.97
CA LEU A 25 -13.24 10.82 -23.56
C LEU A 25 -11.77 10.51 -23.26
N GLU A 26 -11.23 9.46 -23.87
CA GLU A 26 -9.84 9.00 -23.75
C GLU A 26 -8.86 10.05 -24.28
N GLU A 27 -9.19 10.66 -25.42
CA GLU A 27 -8.43 11.75 -26.03
C GLU A 27 -8.55 13.06 -25.23
N TRP A 28 -9.74 13.37 -24.67
CA TRP A 28 -9.95 14.57 -23.84
C TRP A 28 -9.31 14.47 -22.45
N LEU A 29 -9.24 13.26 -21.88
CA LEU A 29 -8.60 12.98 -20.59
C LEU A 29 -7.08 12.71 -20.71
N GLY A 30 -6.55 12.54 -21.93
CA GLY A 30 -5.13 12.26 -22.16
C GLY A 30 -4.68 10.96 -21.47
N VAL A 31 -5.51 9.93 -21.52
CA VAL A 31 -5.34 8.69 -20.72
C VAL A 31 -4.05 7.96 -21.07
N GLU A 32 -3.58 7.98 -22.32
CA GLU A 32 -2.28 7.38 -22.69
C GLU A 32 -1.11 8.02 -21.93
N GLN A 33 -1.11 9.34 -21.74
CA GLN A 33 -0.08 10.03 -20.95
C GLN A 33 -0.17 9.69 -19.46
N LEU A 34 -1.38 9.46 -18.95
CA LEU A 34 -1.57 9.04 -17.57
C LEU A 34 -1.12 7.59 -17.36
N GLU A 35 -1.41 6.70 -18.31
CA GLU A 35 -1.00 5.30 -18.25
C GLU A 35 0.52 5.14 -18.35
N ASP A 36 1.18 5.93 -19.20
CA ASP A 36 2.64 6.01 -19.24
C ASP A 36 3.22 6.54 -17.92
N TYR A 37 2.60 7.56 -17.33
CA TYR A 37 3.04 8.13 -16.06
C TYR A 37 2.83 7.16 -14.88
N LEU A 38 1.70 6.46 -14.85
CA LEU A 38 1.38 5.44 -13.85
C LEU A 38 2.29 4.22 -14.00
N ASN A 39 2.59 3.79 -15.23
CA ASN A 39 3.54 2.71 -15.49
C ASN A 39 4.96 3.11 -15.08
N PHE A 40 5.39 4.34 -15.37
CA PHE A 40 6.66 4.87 -14.91
C PHE A 40 6.73 4.93 -13.38
N ALA A 41 5.70 5.47 -12.72
CA ALA A 41 5.62 5.55 -11.26
C ALA A 41 5.57 4.16 -10.61
N ASN A 42 4.86 3.21 -11.20
CA ASN A 42 4.79 1.82 -10.75
C ASN A 42 6.14 1.12 -10.89
N HIS A 43 6.84 1.31 -12.01
CA HIS A 43 8.19 0.78 -12.21
C HIS A 43 9.18 1.38 -11.21
N LEU A 44 9.09 2.70 -10.99
CA LEU A 44 9.89 3.41 -10.00
C LEU A 44 9.64 2.85 -8.58
N LEU A 45 8.37 2.67 -8.22
CA LEU A 45 7.96 2.11 -6.93
C LEU A 45 8.40 0.64 -6.79
N TRP A 46 8.37 -0.15 -7.86
CA TRP A 46 8.85 -1.53 -7.90
C TRP A 46 10.38 -1.63 -7.72
N VAL A 47 11.15 -0.66 -8.21
CA VAL A 47 12.60 -0.59 -7.98
C VAL A 47 12.91 -0.17 -6.54
N PHE A 48 12.15 0.78 -5.98
CA PHE A 48 12.41 1.27 -4.62
C PHE A 48 11.88 0.36 -3.52
N THR A 49 10.87 -0.47 -3.77
CA THR A 49 10.31 -1.40 -2.77
C THR A 49 11.32 -2.40 -2.20
N PRO A 50 12.10 -3.17 -3.00
CA PRO A 50 13.11 -4.07 -2.46
C PRO A 50 14.25 -3.30 -1.77
N LEU A 51 14.57 -2.09 -2.26
CA LEU A 51 15.58 -1.23 -1.65
C LEU A 51 15.15 -0.76 -0.26
N ILE A 52 13.91 -0.29 -0.11
CA ILE A 52 13.33 0.12 1.18
C ILE A 52 13.27 -1.07 2.13
N LEU A 53 12.82 -2.24 1.66
CA LEU A 53 12.73 -3.46 2.47
C LEU A 53 14.08 -3.90 3.02
N LEU A 54 15.18 -3.65 2.29
CA LEU A 54 16.53 -4.02 2.70
C LEU A 54 17.20 -2.96 3.58
N ILE A 55 16.97 -1.67 3.30
CA ILE A 55 17.56 -0.55 4.06
C ILE A 55 16.91 -0.41 5.43
N LEU A 56 15.60 -0.58 5.51
CA LEU A 56 14.80 -0.37 6.71
C LEU A 56 15.22 -1.24 7.91
N PRO A 57 15.42 -2.58 7.81
CA PRO A 57 15.93 -3.38 8.92
C PRO A 57 17.38 -3.03 9.28
N TYR A 58 18.22 -2.69 8.30
CA TYR A 58 19.60 -2.26 8.56
C TYR A 58 19.65 -0.94 9.32
N PHE A 59 18.77 0.00 8.97
CA PHE A 59 18.62 1.28 9.65
C PHE A 59 18.17 1.10 11.11
N THR A 60 17.22 0.21 11.38
CA THR A 60 16.80 -0.12 12.75
C THR A 60 17.94 -0.75 13.55
N ILE A 61 18.71 -1.69 12.97
CA ILE A 61 19.88 -2.28 13.64
C ILE A 61 20.94 -1.22 13.93
N PHE A 62 21.20 -0.31 12.99
CA PHE A 62 22.13 0.80 13.18
C PHE A 62 21.73 1.71 14.37
N LEU A 63 20.45 2.08 14.46
CA LEU A 63 19.94 2.88 15.59
C LEU A 63 20.05 2.13 16.93
N LEU A 64 19.78 0.82 16.96
CA LEU A 64 19.97 0.00 18.15
C LEU A 64 21.44 -0.03 18.59
N TYR A 65 22.38 -0.21 17.66
CA TYR A 65 23.81 -0.16 17.96
C TYR A 65 24.23 1.22 18.49
N LEU A 66 23.70 2.31 17.93
CA LEU A 66 23.98 3.66 18.42
C LEU A 66 23.54 3.82 19.88
N THR A 67 22.34 3.36 20.22
CA THR A 67 21.83 3.44 21.61
C THR A 67 22.64 2.57 22.58
N ILE A 68 23.10 1.39 22.16
CA ILE A 68 23.97 0.51 22.96
C ILE A 68 25.34 1.14 23.18
N ILE A 69 25.98 1.66 22.12
CA ILE A 69 27.27 2.35 22.22
C ILE A 69 27.14 3.58 23.13
N PHE A 70 26.05 4.33 22.98
CA PHE A 70 25.74 5.48 23.83
C PHE A 70 25.59 5.07 25.31
N LEU A 71 24.87 3.99 25.60
CA LEU A 71 24.77 3.39 26.94
C LEU A 71 26.13 2.93 27.48
N HIS A 72 26.99 2.37 26.63
CA HIS A 72 28.30 1.87 27.02
C HIS A 72 29.27 3.02 27.35
N ILE A 73 29.30 4.04 26.49
CA ILE A 73 30.03 5.29 26.74
C ILE A 73 29.46 5.97 27.99
N TYR A 74 28.15 5.99 28.17
CA TYR A 74 27.48 6.53 29.35
C TYR A 74 27.91 5.81 30.63
N LYS A 75 27.86 4.47 30.67
CA LYS A 75 28.30 3.66 31.82
C LYS A 75 29.76 3.96 32.20
N ARG A 76 30.63 4.11 31.21
CA ARG A 76 32.05 4.44 31.43
C ARG A 76 32.27 5.90 31.86
N LYS A 77 31.43 6.83 31.39
CA LYS A 77 31.57 8.28 31.63
C LYS A 77 30.85 8.76 32.90
N ASN A 78 29.81 8.07 33.39
CA ASN A 78 29.08 8.44 34.61
C ASN A 78 29.85 8.27 35.90
N VAL A 79 30.83 7.35 35.91
CA VAL A 79 31.80 7.25 37.00
C VAL A 79 32.49 8.60 37.26
N LEU A 80 32.53 9.50 36.26
CA LEU A 80 33.10 10.85 36.36
C LEU A 80 32.05 11.98 36.31
N LYS A 81 30.78 11.69 36.01
CA LYS A 81 29.76 12.69 35.63
C LYS A 81 28.64 12.88 36.67
N GLU A 82 28.57 12.05 37.70
CA GLU A 82 27.63 12.21 38.83
C GLU A 82 27.72 13.63 39.45
N ALA A 83 28.89 14.28 39.36
CA ALA A 83 29.11 15.66 39.80
C ALA A 83 28.57 16.78 38.88
N TYR A 84 28.14 16.50 37.63
CA TYR A 84 27.85 17.56 36.63
C TYR A 84 26.61 17.30 35.73
N SER A 85 25.88 16.19 35.92
CA SER A 85 25.08 15.58 34.85
C SER A 85 23.57 15.86 34.81
N HIS A 86 22.95 16.41 35.87
CA HIS A 86 21.48 16.36 36.00
C HIS A 86 20.72 17.06 34.84
N ASN A 87 21.21 18.21 34.36
CA ASN A 87 20.45 19.00 33.36
C ASN A 87 20.76 18.63 31.89
N LEU A 88 22.01 18.30 31.56
CA LEU A 88 22.41 17.97 30.19
C LEU A 88 22.03 16.53 29.79
N TRP A 89 21.96 15.63 30.77
CA TRP A 89 21.64 14.22 30.52
C TRP A 89 20.15 13.98 30.29
N ASP A 90 19.30 14.70 31.03
CA ASP A 90 17.85 14.66 30.84
C ASP A 90 17.43 15.13 29.45
N GLY A 91 18.07 16.18 28.93
CA GLY A 91 17.87 16.64 27.57
C GLY A 91 18.20 15.56 26.53
N ALA A 92 19.37 14.93 26.64
CA ALA A 92 19.81 13.89 25.71
C ALA A 92 18.86 12.67 25.70
N ARG A 93 18.41 12.21 26.87
CA ARG A 93 17.44 11.10 26.97
C ARG A 93 16.10 11.45 26.32
N LYS A 94 15.60 12.65 26.56
CA LYS A 94 14.36 13.14 25.94
C LYS A 94 14.49 13.19 24.42
N THR A 95 15.61 13.69 23.88
CA THR A 95 15.84 13.72 22.43
C THR A 95 15.86 12.33 21.80
N VAL A 96 16.52 11.35 22.45
CA VAL A 96 16.55 9.95 21.95
C VAL A 96 15.16 9.33 22.02
N ALA A 97 14.41 9.55 23.10
CA ALA A 97 13.03 9.08 23.23
C ALA A 97 12.12 9.68 22.15
N THR A 98 12.20 11.00 21.90
CA THR A 98 11.41 11.64 20.83
C THR A 98 11.78 11.16 19.43
N LEU A 99 13.05 10.83 19.21
CA LEU A 99 13.50 10.27 17.93
C LEU A 99 12.94 8.86 17.73
N TRP A 100 12.93 8.04 18.80
CA TRP A 100 12.36 6.69 18.75
C TRP A 100 10.84 6.72 18.62
N ASP A 101 10.16 7.63 19.30
CA ASP A 101 8.70 7.85 19.15
C ASP A 101 8.36 8.30 17.72
N GLY A 102 9.16 9.19 17.13
CA GLY A 102 9.01 9.58 15.73
C GLY A 102 9.21 8.41 14.77
N HIS A 103 10.24 7.57 15.00
CA HIS A 103 10.49 6.39 14.19
C HIS A 103 9.35 5.36 14.29
N ALA A 104 8.84 5.12 15.50
CA ALA A 104 7.69 4.25 15.74
C ALA A 104 6.41 4.80 15.09
N ALA A 105 6.20 6.13 15.12
CA ALA A 105 5.07 6.78 14.48
C ALA A 105 5.13 6.66 12.94
N VAL A 106 6.32 6.77 12.34
CA VAL A 106 6.51 6.54 10.89
C VAL A 106 6.17 5.10 10.52
N TRP A 107 6.60 4.13 11.33
CA TRP A 107 6.29 2.72 11.11
C TRP A 107 4.81 2.38 11.28
N HIS A 108 4.17 2.96 12.30
CA HIS A 108 2.73 2.83 12.51
C HIS A 108 1.91 3.55 11.43
N GLY A 109 2.40 4.69 10.92
CA GLY A 109 1.76 5.45 9.84
C GLY A 109 1.62 4.65 8.54
N PHE A 110 2.49 3.68 8.29
CA PHE A 110 2.37 2.75 7.16
C PHE A 110 1.10 1.89 7.24
N SER A 111 0.66 1.52 8.46
CA SER A 111 -0.62 0.83 8.66
C SER A 111 -1.81 1.70 8.26
N LEU A 112 -1.74 2.99 8.59
CA LEU A 112 -2.79 3.97 8.26
C LEU A 112 -2.83 4.25 6.75
N LEU A 113 -1.67 4.25 6.10
CA LEU A 113 -1.55 4.38 4.66
C LEU A 113 -2.22 3.17 3.97
N LEU A 114 -2.00 1.94 4.45
CA LEU A 114 -2.71 0.74 3.97
C LEU A 114 -4.24 0.82 4.18
N ASP A 115 -4.70 1.37 5.30
CA ASP A 115 -6.13 1.60 5.56
C ASP A 115 -6.74 2.60 4.55
N VAL A 116 -6.00 3.67 4.20
CA VAL A 116 -6.40 4.67 3.19
C VAL A 116 -6.40 4.08 1.77
N PHE A 117 -5.49 3.15 1.47
CA PHE A 117 -5.49 2.39 0.21
C PHE A 117 -6.57 1.28 0.16
N CYS A 118 -7.56 1.32 1.06
CA CYS A 118 -8.69 0.38 1.12
C CYS A 118 -8.26 -1.09 1.25
N ALA A 119 -7.05 -1.37 1.76
CA ALA A 119 -6.62 -2.71 2.14
C ALA A 119 -7.20 -3.08 3.52
N LEU A 120 -8.52 -2.92 3.68
CA LEU A 120 -9.20 -3.15 4.95
C LEU A 120 -9.63 -4.61 5.06
N HIS A 121 -9.30 -5.23 6.19
CA HIS A 121 -9.85 -6.53 6.58
C HIS A 121 -11.32 -6.35 6.99
N GLY A 122 -12.21 -6.27 5.99
CA GLY A 122 -13.64 -6.18 6.22
C GLY A 122 -14.24 -7.51 6.66
N PRO A 123 -15.26 -7.51 7.55
CA PRO A 123 -16.07 -8.69 7.81
C PRO A 123 -16.79 -9.13 6.51
N ARG A 124 -16.95 -10.43 6.33
CA ARG A 124 -17.42 -11.03 5.06
C ARG A 124 -18.78 -10.53 4.64
N GLU A 125 -19.64 -10.27 5.62
CA GLU A 125 -20.99 -9.78 5.45
C GLU A 125 -21.01 -8.45 4.69
N LYS A 126 -20.05 -7.56 4.98
CA LYS A 126 -19.92 -6.26 4.34
C LYS A 126 -19.46 -6.38 2.88
N CYS A 127 -18.61 -7.37 2.57
CA CYS A 127 -18.21 -7.67 1.20
C CYS A 127 -19.39 -8.19 0.36
N VAL A 128 -20.23 -9.06 0.94
CA VAL A 128 -21.45 -9.56 0.27
C VAL A 128 -22.43 -8.43 0.00
N GLU A 129 -22.63 -7.52 0.96
CA GLU A 129 -23.50 -6.34 0.79
C GLU A 129 -23.04 -5.43 -0.35
N ILE A 130 -21.73 -5.12 -0.42
CA ILE A 130 -21.14 -4.31 -1.48
C ILE A 130 -21.31 -4.99 -2.85
N LEU A 131 -21.06 -6.30 -2.96
CA LEU A 131 -21.27 -7.05 -4.20
C LEU A 131 -22.75 -7.05 -4.63
N LYS A 132 -23.69 -7.23 -3.69
CA LYS A 132 -25.13 -7.18 -3.97
C LYS A 132 -25.62 -5.79 -4.39
N SER A 133 -24.94 -4.73 -3.94
CA SER A 133 -25.24 -3.36 -4.33
C SER A 133 -24.79 -3.00 -5.76
N GLY A 134 -24.16 -3.94 -6.49
CA GLY A 134 -23.70 -3.73 -7.86
C GLY A 134 -22.36 -3.00 -7.98
N HIS A 135 -21.64 -2.80 -6.87
CA HIS A 135 -20.31 -2.17 -6.87
C HIS A 135 -19.21 -3.21 -7.12
N LEU A 136 -18.18 -2.83 -7.87
CA LEU A 136 -17.01 -3.66 -8.12
C LEU A 136 -16.17 -3.78 -6.84
N LEU A 137 -15.86 -5.01 -6.42
CA LEU A 137 -15.06 -5.29 -5.24
C LEU A 137 -13.92 -6.25 -5.59
N ALA A 138 -12.68 -5.80 -5.41
CA ALA A 138 -11.51 -6.65 -5.50
C ALA A 138 -11.23 -7.29 -4.14
N ILE A 139 -11.29 -8.63 -4.06
CA ILE A 139 -10.98 -9.39 -2.84
C ILE A 139 -9.76 -10.26 -3.12
N SER A 140 -8.71 -10.13 -2.31
CA SER A 140 -7.61 -11.09 -2.32
C SER A 140 -8.01 -12.30 -1.46
N PRO A 141 -8.15 -13.51 -2.04
CA PRO A 141 -8.56 -14.70 -1.30
C PRO A 141 -7.48 -15.09 -0.26
N GLY A 142 -7.91 -15.34 0.99
CA GLY A 142 -7.18 -16.04 2.07
C GLY A 142 -5.79 -15.62 2.49
N GLY A 143 -5.33 -14.43 2.09
CA GLY A 143 -3.94 -14.04 2.32
C GLY A 143 -2.96 -14.88 1.50
N VAL A 144 -1.66 -14.66 1.73
CA VAL A 144 -0.55 -15.15 0.88
C VAL A 144 -0.66 -16.64 0.53
N ARG A 145 -1.13 -17.49 1.46
CA ARG A 145 -1.21 -18.95 1.23
C ARG A 145 -2.31 -19.37 0.27
N GLU A 146 -3.50 -18.78 0.36
CA GLU A 146 -4.62 -19.13 -0.53
C GLU A 146 -4.34 -18.62 -1.94
N ALA A 147 -3.74 -17.42 -2.07
CA ALA A 147 -3.31 -16.88 -3.35
C ALA A 147 -2.21 -17.70 -4.05
N LEU A 148 -1.26 -18.28 -3.30
CA LEU A 148 -0.15 -19.07 -3.87
C LEU A 148 -0.52 -20.52 -4.22
N LEU A 149 -1.58 -21.08 -3.62
CA LEU A 149 -1.94 -22.50 -3.72
C LEU A 149 -3.33 -22.71 -4.33
N SER A 150 -3.98 -21.65 -4.82
CA SER A 150 -5.24 -21.73 -5.54
C SER A 150 -4.99 -22.12 -6.99
N ASP A 151 -5.58 -23.22 -7.42
CA ASP A 151 -5.63 -23.67 -8.81
C ASP A 151 -7.09 -23.71 -9.32
N GLU A 152 -7.33 -24.34 -10.48
CA GLU A 152 -8.67 -24.54 -11.04
C GLU A 152 -9.59 -25.39 -10.15
N THR A 153 -9.01 -26.14 -9.20
CA THR A 153 -9.70 -26.98 -8.22
C THR A 153 -9.86 -26.30 -6.85
N TYR A 154 -10.19 -24.99 -6.87
CA TYR A 154 -10.32 -24.19 -5.66
C TYR A 154 -11.32 -24.81 -4.67
N ASN A 155 -10.81 -25.17 -3.48
CA ASN A 155 -11.62 -25.74 -2.42
C ASN A 155 -12.16 -24.62 -1.51
N ILE A 156 -13.47 -24.52 -1.35
CA ILE A 156 -14.14 -23.45 -0.59
C ILE A 156 -13.80 -23.53 0.92
N ILE A 157 -13.45 -24.72 1.41
CA ILE A 157 -13.01 -24.94 2.79
C ILE A 157 -11.49 -25.00 2.82
N TRP A 158 -10.86 -24.02 3.47
CA TRP A 158 -9.41 -23.96 3.65
C TRP A 158 -9.05 -24.24 5.11
N GLY A 159 -8.49 -25.42 5.37
CA GLY A 159 -8.31 -25.92 6.74
C GLY A 159 -9.65 -26.17 7.43
N ASN A 160 -9.96 -25.42 8.49
CA ASN A 160 -11.22 -25.50 9.25
C ASN A 160 -12.14 -24.26 9.07
N ARG A 161 -11.85 -23.41 8.08
CA ARG A 161 -12.61 -22.17 7.83
C ARG A 161 -13.08 -22.11 6.38
N LYS A 162 -14.26 -21.53 6.16
CA LYS A 162 -14.70 -21.17 4.80
C LYS A 162 -13.75 -20.10 4.25
N GLY A 163 -13.38 -20.13 2.97
CA GLY A 163 -12.53 -19.15 2.30
C GLY A 163 -13.27 -17.85 1.96
N PHE A 164 -12.58 -16.89 1.36
CA PHE A 164 -13.21 -15.63 0.90
C PHE A 164 -13.99 -15.79 -0.40
N ALA A 165 -13.74 -16.82 -1.20
CA ALA A 165 -14.55 -17.11 -2.39
C ALA A 165 -16.02 -17.44 -2.07
N GLN A 166 -16.32 -17.86 -0.83
CA GLN A 166 -17.71 -18.02 -0.37
C GLN A 166 -18.50 -16.71 -0.47
N VAL A 167 -17.86 -15.55 -0.32
CA VAL A 167 -18.50 -14.23 -0.47
C VAL A 167 -19.06 -14.04 -1.89
N ALA A 168 -18.33 -14.49 -2.91
CA ALA A 168 -18.80 -14.42 -4.29
C ALA A 168 -19.98 -15.38 -4.57
N ILE A 169 -20.00 -16.53 -3.89
CA ILE A 169 -21.12 -17.49 -3.97
C ILE A 169 -22.35 -16.93 -3.25
N ASP A 170 -22.17 -16.31 -2.07
CA ASP A 170 -23.26 -15.74 -1.27
C ASP A 170 -23.84 -14.44 -1.86
N ALA A 171 -23.08 -13.80 -2.75
CA ALA A 171 -23.48 -12.59 -3.47
C ALA A 171 -24.18 -12.88 -4.82
N LYS A 172 -24.10 -14.12 -5.32
CA LYS A 172 -24.81 -14.59 -6.51
C LYS A 172 -26.30 -14.78 -6.23
#